data_AF-A0A5A7VR93-F1
#
_entry.id   AF-A0A5A7VR93-F1
#
_cell.length_a   1.000
_cell.length_b   1.000
_cell.length_c   1.000
_cell.angle_alpha   90.00
_cell.angle_beta   90.00
_cell.angle_gamma   90.00
#
_symmetry.space_group_name_H-M   'P 1'
#
loop_
_entity.id
_entity.type
_entity.pdbx_description
1 polymer ?
#
loop_
_entity_poly.entity_id
_entity_poly.type
_entity_poly.pdbx_seq_one_letter_code
_entity_poly.pdbx_strand_id
1 'polypeptide(L)'
;MSDGQSLIKARHCRSILKVAAISTDQEVSILLNGLATEQPTLDTSGPMAQAERAALVSIRELAGHQHGRSAFQGSSEWLRAMRAVELWLNVHDR
;
A
#
# COMPACT_ATOMS: atom_id res chain seq x y z
N MET A 1 14.62 15.12 7.87
CA MET A 1 14.22 14.16 6.82
C MET A 1 13.38 13.08 7.48
N SER A 2 12.14 12.89 7.04
CA SER A 2 11.10 12.10 7.72
C SER A 2 11.01 10.63 7.26
N ASP A 3 12.07 10.10 6.65
CA ASP A 3 12.10 8.74 6.08
C ASP A 3 11.67 7.65 7.07
N GLY A 4 12.00 7.78 8.35
CA GLY A 4 11.53 6.88 9.39
C GLY A 4 10.01 6.81 9.53
N GLN A 5 9.31 7.96 9.40
CA GLN A 5 7.85 8.03 9.42
C GLN A 5 7.25 7.37 8.18
N SER A 6 7.86 7.63 7.01
CA SER A 6 7.47 6.99 5.76
C SER A 6 7.61 5.46 5.84
N LEU A 7 8.70 4.94 6.44
CA LEU A 7 8.87 3.50 6.66
C LEU A 7 7.88 2.90 7.65
N ILE A 8 7.50 3.62 8.70
CA ILE A 8 6.43 3.17 9.62
C ILE A 8 5.12 3.01 8.84
N LYS A 9 4.79 3.99 7.98
CA LYS A 9 3.61 3.92 7.11
C LYS A 9 3.69 2.73 6.15
N ALA A 10 4.83 2.50 5.51
CA ALA A 10 5.04 1.34 4.64
C ALA A 10 4.77 0.00 5.36
N ARG A 11 5.24 -0.13 6.62
CA ARG A 11 4.98 -1.32 7.45
C ARG A 11 3.50 -1.46 7.79
N HIS A 12 2.83 -0.35 8.09
CA HIS A 12 1.39 -0.31 8.34
C HIS A 12 0.60 -0.77 7.10
N CYS A 13 0.88 -0.20 5.92
CA CYS A 13 0.27 -0.62 4.65
C CYS A 13 0.48 -2.12 4.40
N ARG A 14 1.71 -2.63 4.59
CA ARG A 14 2.00 -4.07 4.43
C ARG A 14 1.18 -4.93 5.40
N SER A 15 1.05 -4.51 6.66
CA SER A 15 0.29 -5.24 7.66
C SER A 15 -1.19 -5.31 7.28
N ILE A 16 -1.78 -4.20 6.86
CA ILE A 16 -3.19 -4.17 6.44
C ILE A 16 -3.40 -5.02 5.20
N LEU A 17 -2.54 -4.94 4.18
CA LEU A 17 -2.65 -5.79 2.99
C LEU A 17 -2.58 -7.27 3.38
N LYS A 18 -1.68 -7.67 4.28
CA LYS A 18 -1.62 -9.06 4.76
C LYS A 18 -2.87 -9.52 5.52
N VAL A 19 -3.48 -8.64 6.31
CA VAL A 19 -4.75 -8.95 6.98
C VAL A 19 -5.87 -9.07 5.97
N ALA A 20 -5.99 -8.10 5.06
CA ALA A 20 -7.00 -8.10 4.01
C ALA A 20 -6.94 -9.38 3.14
N ALA A 21 -5.76 -9.94 2.89
CA ALA A 21 -5.61 -11.19 2.14
C ALA A 21 -6.41 -12.39 2.68
N ILE A 22 -6.68 -12.42 4.00
CA ILE A 22 -7.38 -13.52 4.68
C ILE A 22 -8.74 -13.10 5.25
N SER A 23 -9.17 -11.88 4.94
CA SER A 23 -10.42 -11.29 5.41
C SER A 23 -11.58 -11.57 4.46
N THR A 24 -12.80 -11.29 4.92
CA THR A 24 -13.99 -11.30 4.08
C THR A 24 -13.98 -10.14 3.07
N ASP A 25 -14.70 -10.26 1.94
CA ASP A 25 -14.78 -9.20 0.92
C ASP A 25 -15.20 -7.83 1.51
N GLN A 26 -16.11 -7.83 2.50
CA GLN A 26 -16.55 -6.60 3.19
C GLN A 26 -15.41 -5.96 3.99
N GLU A 27 -14.68 -6.74 4.77
CA GLU A 27 -13.53 -6.26 5.56
C GLU A 27 -12.41 -5.78 4.63
N VAL A 28 -12.14 -6.49 3.53
CA VAL A 28 -11.16 -6.08 2.53
C VAL A 28 -11.51 -4.71 1.96
N SER A 29 -12.76 -4.49 1.58
CA SER A 29 -13.21 -3.19 1.08
C SER A 29 -12.98 -2.08 2.11
N ILE A 30 -13.33 -2.29 3.38
CA ILE A 30 -13.10 -1.32 4.46
C ILE A 30 -11.62 -1.01 4.64
N LEU A 31 -10.77 -2.04 4.71
CA LEU A 31 -9.33 -1.92 4.91
C LEU A 31 -8.64 -1.19 3.74
N LEU A 32 -8.98 -1.56 2.51
CA LEU A 32 -8.41 -0.94 1.31
C LEU A 32 -8.86 0.51 1.14
N ASN A 33 -10.13 0.82 1.43
CA ASN A 33 -10.62 2.20 1.41
C ASN A 33 -9.91 3.06 2.46
N GLY A 34 -9.65 2.52 3.65
CA GLY A 34 -8.83 3.18 4.66
C GLY A 34 -7.44 3.52 4.11
N LEU A 35 -6.74 2.54 3.54
CA LEU A 35 -5.41 2.75 2.95
C LEU A 35 -5.43 3.70 1.75
N ALA A 36 -6.49 3.73 0.95
CA ALA A 36 -6.57 4.57 -0.25
C ALA A 36 -6.56 6.08 0.09
N THR A 37 -6.99 6.45 1.30
CA THR A 37 -7.00 7.84 1.77
C THR A 37 -5.68 8.34 2.35
N GLU A 38 -4.71 7.43 2.56
CA GLU A 38 -3.37 7.77 3.04
C GLU A 38 -2.69 8.79 2.13
N GLN A 39 -2.06 9.79 2.75
CA GLN A 39 -1.35 10.87 2.07
C GLN A 39 0.16 10.65 2.13
N PRO A 40 0.94 11.12 1.14
CA PRO A 40 2.39 11.05 1.19
C PRO A 40 2.98 11.77 2.41
N THR A 41 4.09 11.26 2.93
CA THR A 41 4.84 11.91 4.02
C THR A 41 5.62 13.09 3.48
N LEU A 42 5.48 14.26 4.13
CA LEU A 42 6.23 15.48 3.78
C LEU A 42 7.69 15.37 4.25
N ASP A 43 8.60 16.07 3.59
CA ASP A 43 10.03 16.19 3.96
C ASP A 43 10.82 14.87 4.00
N THR A 44 10.44 13.90 3.16
CA THR A 44 11.17 12.65 2.90
C THR A 44 12.28 12.85 1.85
N SER A 45 13.27 11.95 1.84
CA SER A 45 14.28 11.89 0.79
C SER A 45 13.65 11.62 -0.58
N GLY A 46 14.33 12.03 -1.66
CA GLY A 46 13.85 11.83 -3.03
C GLY A 46 13.46 10.37 -3.34
N PRO A 47 14.35 9.39 -3.08
CA PRO A 47 14.04 7.97 -3.29
C PRO A 47 12.86 7.49 -2.44
N MET A 48 12.79 7.89 -1.17
CA MET A 48 11.70 7.51 -0.27
C MET A 48 10.35 8.08 -0.74
N ALA A 49 10.33 9.37 -1.10
CA ALA A 49 9.14 10.04 -1.60
C ALA A 49 8.61 9.41 -2.89
N GLN A 50 9.51 8.98 -3.79
CA GLN A 50 9.14 8.30 -5.02
C GLN A 50 8.52 6.93 -4.75
N ALA A 51 9.15 6.13 -3.87
CA ALA A 51 8.66 4.80 -3.54
C ALA A 51 7.33 4.84 -2.77
N GLU A 52 7.19 5.76 -1.81
CA GLU A 52 5.93 6.01 -1.08
C GLU A 52 4.79 6.37 -2.05
N ARG A 53 5.01 7.33 -2.95
CA ARG A 53 3.98 7.72 -3.92
C ARG A 53 3.58 6.56 -4.83
N ALA A 54 4.54 5.80 -5.34
CA ALA A 54 4.26 4.65 -6.19
C ALA A 54 3.43 3.57 -5.47
N ALA A 55 3.75 3.30 -4.20
CA ALA A 55 3.01 2.36 -3.38
C ALA A 55 1.58 2.84 -3.09
N LEU A 56 1.40 4.11 -2.67
CA LEU A 56 0.09 4.68 -2.39
C LEU A 56 -0.80 4.73 -3.64
N VAL A 57 -0.25 5.03 -4.82
CA VAL A 57 -0.99 4.96 -6.09
C VAL A 57 -1.45 3.53 -6.37
N SER A 58 -0.57 2.54 -6.24
CA SER A 58 -0.92 1.14 -6.48
C SER A 58 -2.00 0.62 -5.52
N ILE A 59 -2.00 1.08 -4.26
CA ILE A 59 -3.03 0.78 -3.27
C ILE A 59 -4.38 1.41 -3.67
N ARG A 60 -4.38 2.66 -4.15
CA ARG A 60 -5.61 3.32 -4.62
C ARG A 60 -6.20 2.63 -5.84
N GLU A 61 -5.35 2.22 -6.78
CA GLU A 61 -5.77 1.41 -7.95
C GLU A 61 -6.40 0.09 -7.51
N LEU A 62 -5.77 -0.61 -6.56
CA LEU A 62 -6.31 -1.84 -5.99
C LEU A 62 -7.68 -1.59 -5.35
N ALA A 63 -7.82 -0.58 -4.48
CA ALA A 63 -9.08 -0.24 -3.84
C ALA A 63 -10.19 0.09 -4.87
N GLY A 64 -9.86 0.83 -5.92
CA GLY A 64 -10.77 1.13 -7.03
C GLY A 64 -11.19 -0.12 -7.81
N HIS A 65 -10.28 -1.07 -8.02
CA HIS A 65 -10.57 -2.33 -8.70
C HIS A 65 -11.49 -3.26 -7.89
N GLN A 66 -11.42 -3.19 -6.56
CA GLN A 66 -12.26 -3.98 -5.66
C GLN A 66 -13.69 -3.45 -5.51
N HIS A 67 -13.99 -2.26 -6.03
CA HIS A 67 -15.33 -1.70 -5.99
C HIS A 67 -16.29 -2.49 -6.90
N GLY A 68 -16.98 -3.48 -6.33
CA GLY A 68 -17.95 -4.33 -7.03
C GLY A 68 -17.42 -5.69 -7.51
N ARG A 69 -16.23 -6.11 -7.06
CA ARG A 69 -15.63 -7.43 -7.36
C ARG A 69 -15.16 -8.11 -6.07
N SER A 70 -15.13 -9.44 -6.05
CA SER A 70 -14.52 -10.19 -4.95
C SER A 70 -13.00 -9.96 -4.95
N ALA A 71 -12.44 -9.72 -3.77
CA ALA A 71 -11.05 -9.35 -3.60
C ALA A 71 -10.12 -10.54 -3.66
N PHE A 72 -9.91 -11.03 -4.88
CA PHE A 72 -8.95 -12.09 -5.11
C PHE A 72 -7.52 -11.58 -4.90
N GLN A 73 -6.86 -12.11 -3.86
CA GLN A 73 -5.46 -11.83 -3.51
C GLN A 73 -4.47 -12.13 -4.65
N GLY A 74 -4.82 -13.01 -5.59
CA GLY A 74 -4.01 -13.30 -6.78
C GLY A 74 -4.25 -12.35 -7.96
N SER A 75 -5.05 -11.29 -7.79
CA SER A 75 -5.23 -10.28 -8.84
C SER A 75 -3.91 -9.53 -9.13
N SER A 76 -3.77 -9.06 -10.36
CA SER A 76 -2.57 -8.36 -10.80
C SER A 76 -2.33 -7.06 -10.01
N GLU A 77 -3.42 -6.41 -9.63
CA GLU A 77 -3.51 -5.20 -8.85
C GLU A 77 -3.01 -5.44 -7.43
N TRP A 78 -3.41 -6.57 -6.84
CA TRP A 78 -2.95 -6.97 -5.52
C TRP A 78 -1.44 -7.20 -5.49
N LEU A 79 -0.93 -8.00 -6.43
CA LEU A 79 0.49 -8.29 -6.57
C LEU A 79 1.30 -7.01 -6.83
N ARG A 80 0.78 -6.08 -7.64
CA ARG A 80 1.39 -4.77 -7.90
C ARG A 80 1.47 -3.93 -6.62
N ALA A 81 0.39 -3.80 -5.88
CA ALA A 81 0.35 -3.03 -4.63
C ALA A 81 1.32 -3.60 -3.58
N MET A 82 1.31 -4.93 -3.38
CA MET A 82 2.23 -5.59 -2.46
C MET A 82 3.70 -5.37 -2.84
N ARG A 83 4.04 -5.56 -4.12
CA ARG A 83 5.41 -5.34 -4.61
C ARG A 83 5.85 -3.88 -4.44
N ALA A 84 4.96 -2.92 -4.71
CA ALA A 84 5.28 -1.51 -4.54
C ALA A 84 5.57 -1.16 -3.06
N VAL A 85 4.79 -1.71 -2.12
CA VAL A 85 5.04 -1.56 -0.68
C VAL A 85 6.36 -2.23 -0.26
N GLU A 86 6.69 -3.40 -0.81
CA GLU A 86 7.97 -4.07 -0.54
C GLU A 86 9.15 -3.26 -1.05
N LEU A 87 9.06 -2.69 -2.26
CA LEU A 87 10.09 -1.80 -2.80
C LEU A 87 10.27 -0.55 -1.94
N TRP A 88 9.18 0.00 -1.41
CA TRP A 88 9.21 1.14 -0.48
C TRP A 88 9.92 0.79 0.84
N LEU A 89 9.67 -0.40 1.39
CA LEU A 89 10.35 -0.85 2.61
C LEU A 89 11.86 -1.04 2.43
N ASN A 90 12.30 -1.35 1.21
CA ASN A 90 13.69 -1.69 0.89
C ASN A 90 14.45 -0.54 0.20
N VAL A 91 13.95 0.70 0.27
CA VAL A 91 14.59 1.88 -0.37
C VAL A 91 16.05 2.07 0.06
N HIS A 92 16.39 1.69 1.30
CA HIS A 92 17.75 1.82 1.84
C HIS A 92 18.62 0.56 1.69
N ASP A 93 18.04 -0.55 1.21
CA ASP A 93 18.76 -1.80 0.95
C ASP A 93 19.34 -1.82 -0.48
N ARG A 94 19.36 -0.68 -1.16
CA ARG A 94 19.82 -0.49 -2.54
C ARG A 94 20.97 0.50 -2.64
#